data_AF-A0A954EAH5-F1
#
_entry.id   AF-A0A954EAH5-F1
#
_cell.length_a   1.000
_cell.length_b   1.000
_cell.length_c   1.000
_cell.angle_alpha   90.00
_cell.angle_beta   90.00
_cell.angle_gamma   90.00
#
_symmetry.space_group_name_H-M   'P 1'
#
loop_
_entity.id
_entity.type
_entity.pdbx_description
1 polymer ?
#
loop_
_entity_poly.entity_id
_entity_poly.type
_entity_poly.pdbx_seq_one_letter_code
_entity_poly.pdbx_strand_id
1 'polypeptide(L)'
;MTITHDDILERVTSTWLDIIPSRRTIARRSLPSHANEITPNVLVVARKSDVCNLDLCSEFRQRHWKPRFDDGHVPGDFVWQLVTPDGQRLLLFTWVNWKRNSRKMFIDFCQETEREVGTLSLDGSVNIGTTAIPLRSCQIVHEKQFRSAQTIVVKPKSARTILSKAAQLLKCTSSQFKELDCRELQDDEEAHDDQLQDTLKETFLKNCEQYEQAITKKYGAPTGRGSKEHPEIPVNGVIRYFIWSTGKQKLYLAVSHEDRELPWIISMGTVT
;
A
#
# COMPACT_ATOMS: atom_id res chain seq x y z
N MET A 1 19.40 -3.07 4.58
CA MET A 1 19.76 -3.99 5.69
C MET A 1 19.11 -5.34 5.41
N THR A 2 19.87 -6.42 5.28
CA THR A 2 19.34 -7.76 4.98
C THR A 2 18.86 -8.39 6.28
N ILE A 3 17.55 -8.63 6.41
CA ILE A 3 16.98 -9.35 7.55
C ILE A 3 17.14 -10.85 7.31
N THR A 4 17.72 -11.55 8.27
CA THR A 4 17.93 -13.00 8.24
C THR A 4 16.83 -13.75 9.00
N HIS A 5 16.73 -15.06 8.81
CA HIS A 5 15.85 -15.91 9.62
C HIS A 5 16.16 -15.84 11.12
N ASP A 6 17.44 -15.72 11.47
CA ASP A 6 17.87 -15.62 12.85
C ASP A 6 17.45 -14.28 13.47
N ASP A 7 17.46 -13.18 12.71
CA ASP A 7 16.92 -11.89 13.18
C ASP A 7 15.42 -11.97 13.49
N ILE A 8 14.64 -12.68 12.68
CA ILE A 8 13.21 -12.89 12.94
C ILE A 8 13.03 -13.75 14.19
N LEU A 9 13.76 -14.87 14.30
CA LEU A 9 13.67 -15.76 15.46
C LEU A 9 14.13 -15.09 16.75
N GLU A 10 15.17 -14.25 16.70
CA GLU A 10 15.65 -13.47 17.84
C GLU A 10 14.63 -12.39 18.25
N ARG A 11 14.02 -11.69 17.28
CA ARG A 11 12.94 -10.72 17.57
C ARG A 11 11.72 -11.38 18.17
N VAL A 12 11.34 -12.56 17.67
CA VAL A 12 10.27 -13.37 18.27
C VAL A 12 10.69 -13.73 19.69
N THR A 13 11.85 -14.35 19.87
CA THR A 13 12.31 -14.85 21.18
C THR A 13 12.48 -13.73 22.21
N SER A 14 12.97 -12.56 21.82
CA SER A 14 13.06 -11.38 22.70
C SER A 14 11.69 -10.85 23.09
N THR A 15 10.77 -10.73 22.12
CA THR A 15 9.36 -10.39 22.40
C THR A 15 8.73 -11.36 23.40
N TRP A 16 9.06 -12.65 23.31
CA TRP A 16 8.61 -13.68 24.24
C TRP A 16 9.20 -13.52 25.65
N LEU A 17 10.46 -13.10 25.76
CA LEU A 17 11.17 -12.96 27.03
C LEU A 17 10.72 -11.74 27.84
N ASP A 18 10.32 -10.65 27.18
CA ASP A 18 9.86 -9.41 27.85
C ASP A 18 8.51 -9.55 28.56
N ILE A 19 7.73 -10.60 28.23
CA ILE A 19 6.38 -10.83 28.80
C ILE A 19 6.44 -11.68 30.06
N ILE A 20 7.55 -12.37 30.34
CA ILE A 20 7.71 -13.16 31.56
C ILE A 20 8.05 -12.19 32.70
N PRO A 21 7.12 -11.89 33.63
CA PRO A 21 7.45 -11.03 34.75
C PRO A 21 8.42 -11.81 35.62
N SER A 22 9.62 -11.26 35.82
CA SER A 22 10.73 -11.75 36.65
C SER A 22 11.72 -12.75 36.00
N ARG A 23 12.84 -12.21 35.50
CA ARG A 23 14.14 -12.89 35.52
C ARG A 23 15.21 -11.99 36.14
N ARG A 24 15.25 -11.98 37.47
CA ARG A 24 16.54 -11.88 38.18
C ARG A 24 17.10 -13.23 38.63
N THR A 25 16.35 -14.34 38.49
CA THR A 25 16.79 -15.59 39.14
C THR A 25 16.28 -16.87 38.46
N ILE A 26 16.44 -17.06 37.15
CA ILE A 26 16.33 -18.43 36.58
C ILE A 26 17.46 -18.65 35.59
N ALA A 27 18.60 -19.07 36.14
CA ALA A 27 19.68 -19.70 35.40
C ALA A 27 19.18 -21.06 34.87
N ARG A 28 19.19 -21.24 33.54
CA ARG A 28 19.32 -22.49 32.72
C ARG A 28 18.86 -23.87 33.25
N ARG A 29 18.05 -23.98 34.30
CA ARG A 29 17.52 -25.24 34.82
C ARG A 29 16.02 -25.30 34.62
N SER A 30 15.62 -26.26 33.79
CA SER A 30 14.29 -26.88 33.73
C SER A 30 13.10 -25.92 33.88
N LEU A 31 12.58 -25.46 32.74
CA LEU A 31 11.23 -24.89 32.67
C LEU A 31 10.24 -25.91 33.30
N PRO A 32 9.37 -25.48 34.23
CA PRO A 32 8.40 -26.37 34.85
C PRO A 32 7.40 -26.88 33.81
N SER A 33 7.03 -28.16 33.90
CA SER A 33 6.08 -28.88 33.04
C SER A 33 4.63 -28.34 33.05
N HIS A 34 4.39 -27.21 33.73
CA HIS A 34 3.13 -26.49 33.79
C HIS A 34 3.17 -25.11 33.08
N ALA A 35 4.22 -24.81 32.32
CA ALA A 35 4.28 -23.64 31.43
C ALA A 35 3.41 -23.77 30.16
N ASN A 36 2.40 -24.64 30.17
CA ASN A 36 1.60 -25.01 28.98
C ASN A 36 0.56 -23.96 28.55
N GLU A 37 0.44 -22.82 29.24
CA GLU A 37 -0.48 -21.75 28.84
C GLU A 37 0.17 -20.36 28.76
N ILE A 38 1.50 -20.28 28.58
CA ILE A 38 2.05 -19.07 27.94
C ILE A 38 1.76 -19.24 26.45
N THR A 39 0.53 -18.89 26.06
CA THR A 39 0.20 -18.81 24.64
C THR A 39 1.13 -17.75 24.06
N PRO A 40 1.95 -18.07 23.04
CA PRO A 40 2.80 -17.09 22.37
C PRO A 40 2.06 -15.77 22.16
N ASN A 41 2.76 -14.64 22.24
CA ASN A 41 2.33 -13.47 21.46
C ASN A 41 2.54 -13.85 19.99
N VAL A 42 1.51 -14.50 19.45
CA VAL A 42 1.52 -15.27 18.21
C VAL A 42 1.80 -14.37 17.02
N LEU A 43 2.81 -14.77 16.26
CA LEU A 43 2.97 -14.44 14.85
C LEU A 43 1.76 -14.94 14.08
N VAL A 44 0.94 -14.01 13.58
CA VAL A 44 -0.19 -14.39 12.72
C VAL A 44 0.33 -14.53 11.31
N VAL A 45 0.03 -15.66 10.68
CA VAL A 45 0.34 -15.90 9.27
C VAL A 45 -0.95 -15.99 8.49
N ALA A 46 -1.17 -15.06 7.56
CA ALA A 46 -2.39 -15.01 6.76
C ALA A 46 -2.14 -15.52 5.34
N ARG A 47 -2.98 -16.46 4.87
CA ARG A 47 -3.01 -16.96 3.48
C ARG A 47 -4.25 -16.42 2.76
N LYS A 48 -4.10 -15.94 1.52
CA LYS A 48 -5.24 -15.72 0.59
C LYS A 48 -4.90 -16.36 -0.75
N SER A 49 -5.91 -16.91 -1.42
CA SER A 49 -5.74 -17.79 -2.58
C SER A 49 -4.94 -17.19 -3.74
N ASP A 50 -5.09 -15.91 -4.10
CA ASP A 50 -4.39 -15.41 -5.32
C ASP A 50 -3.96 -13.93 -5.29
N VAL A 51 -4.16 -13.22 -4.18
CA VAL A 51 -3.84 -11.77 -4.11
C VAL A 51 -3.13 -11.47 -2.79
N CYS A 52 -1.85 -11.09 -2.88
CA CYS A 52 -1.09 -10.46 -1.81
C CYS A 52 -1.66 -9.07 -1.53
N ASN A 53 -2.82 -9.00 -0.86
CA ASN A 53 -3.40 -7.75 -0.41
C ASN A 53 -2.62 -7.29 0.84
N LEU A 54 -1.59 -6.47 0.62
CA LEU A 54 -0.79 -5.80 1.65
C LEU A 54 -1.61 -4.80 2.46
N ASP A 55 -2.76 -4.41 1.95
CA ASP A 55 -3.73 -3.60 2.67
C ASP A 55 -4.39 -4.34 3.83
N LEU A 56 -4.00 -5.57 4.20
CA LEU A 56 -4.62 -6.27 5.34
C LEU A 56 -4.56 -5.45 6.63
N CYS A 57 -3.40 -4.83 6.92
CA CYS A 57 -3.25 -3.94 8.07
C CYS A 57 -4.05 -2.64 7.89
N SER A 58 -4.07 -2.08 6.68
CA SER A 58 -4.81 -0.85 6.36
C SER A 58 -6.32 -1.06 6.47
N GLU A 59 -6.84 -2.14 5.90
CA GLU A 59 -8.23 -2.59 5.91
C GLU A 59 -8.68 -2.92 7.33
N PHE A 60 -7.84 -3.64 8.11
CA PHE A 60 -8.10 -3.88 9.52
C PHE A 60 -8.17 -2.57 10.31
N ARG A 61 -7.22 -1.64 10.08
CA ARG A 61 -7.22 -0.32 10.72
C ARG A 61 -8.48 0.47 10.33
N GLN A 62 -8.83 0.54 9.05
CA GLN A 62 -10.01 1.29 8.59
C GLN A 62 -11.32 0.75 9.18
N ARG A 63 -11.45 -0.57 9.33
CA ARG A 63 -12.68 -1.19 9.85
C ARG A 63 -12.80 -1.13 11.37
N HIS A 64 -11.69 -1.36 12.08
CA HIS A 64 -11.72 -1.61 13.52
C HIS A 64 -11.03 -0.54 14.36
N TRP A 65 -10.21 0.32 13.75
CA TRP A 65 -9.52 1.39 14.45
C TRP A 65 -10.31 2.70 14.37
N LYS A 66 -10.95 3.09 15.48
CA LYS A 66 -11.46 4.45 15.66
C LYS A 66 -10.36 5.28 16.34
N PRO A 67 -10.07 6.51 15.89
CA PRO A 67 -8.97 7.34 16.39
C PRO A 67 -9.11 7.84 17.84
N ARG A 68 -9.94 7.19 18.67
CA ARG A 68 -10.16 7.55 20.09
C ARG A 68 -9.33 6.73 21.08
N PHE A 69 -8.45 5.85 20.61
CA PHE A 69 -7.52 5.10 21.47
C PHE A 69 -6.10 5.63 21.26
N ASP A 70 -5.75 6.64 22.05
CA ASP A 70 -4.43 7.31 22.09
C ASP A 70 -3.33 6.49 22.81
N ASP A 71 -3.59 5.22 23.13
CA ASP A 71 -2.60 4.38 23.81
C ASP A 71 -1.67 3.68 22.80
N GLY A 72 -0.91 4.47 22.02
CA GLY A 72 0.43 4.16 21.47
C GLY A 72 0.75 2.80 20.83
N HIS A 73 -0.22 1.91 20.59
CA HIS A 73 -0.01 0.54 20.18
C HIS A 73 -0.75 0.27 18.88
N VAL A 74 -0.39 1.06 17.87
CA VAL A 74 -0.69 0.73 16.48
C VAL A 74 0.00 -0.60 16.17
N PRO A 75 -0.63 -1.52 15.42
CA PRO A 75 0.06 -2.67 14.85
C PRO A 75 1.37 -2.22 14.22
N GLY A 76 2.51 -2.65 14.75
CA GLY A 76 3.81 -2.31 14.17
C GLY A 76 3.87 -2.80 12.73
N ASP A 77 4.33 -1.94 11.82
CA ASP A 77 4.32 -2.12 10.36
C ASP A 77 5.24 -3.26 9.84
N PHE A 78 5.72 -4.16 10.70
CA PHE A 78 6.60 -5.26 10.26
C PHE A 78 5.78 -6.41 9.66
N VAL A 79 5.43 -6.25 8.39
CA VAL A 79 4.85 -7.30 7.56
C VAL A 79 5.95 -7.88 6.68
N TRP A 80 6.39 -9.11 6.97
CA TRP A 80 7.23 -9.84 6.02
C TRP A 80 6.37 -10.73 5.15
N GLN A 81 6.79 -10.90 3.90
CA GLN A 81 6.25 -11.93 3.04
C GLN A 81 7.17 -13.15 3.12
N LEU A 82 6.60 -14.30 3.42
CA LEU A 82 7.30 -15.58 3.32
C LEU A 82 6.87 -16.24 2.00
N VAL A 83 7.85 -16.62 1.19
CA VAL A 83 7.61 -17.50 0.03
C VAL A 83 8.07 -18.90 0.42
N THR A 84 7.12 -19.82 0.49
CA THR A 84 7.37 -21.21 0.87
C THR A 84 8.07 -21.98 -0.27
N PRO A 85 8.67 -23.16 0.00
CA PRO A 85 9.32 -23.97 -1.03
C PRO A 85 8.44 -24.35 -2.22
N ASP A 86 7.12 -24.49 -2.01
CA ASP A 86 6.13 -24.76 -3.04
C ASP A 86 5.57 -23.49 -3.71
N GLY A 87 6.17 -22.32 -3.43
CA GLY A 87 5.84 -21.05 -4.06
C GLY A 87 4.64 -20.31 -3.45
N GLN A 88 4.04 -20.83 -2.37
CA GLN A 88 2.97 -20.14 -1.67
C GLN A 88 3.49 -18.88 -0.99
N ARG A 89 2.66 -17.83 -0.98
CA ARG A 89 2.99 -16.55 -0.37
C ARG A 89 2.17 -16.37 0.91
N LEU A 90 2.88 -16.16 2.00
CA LEU A 90 2.31 -16.00 3.33
C LEU A 90 2.69 -14.62 3.88
N LEU A 91 1.80 -13.97 4.60
CA LEU A 91 2.13 -12.72 5.30
C LEU A 91 2.40 -13.01 6.76
N LEU A 92 3.62 -12.72 7.20
CA LEU A 92 4.10 -12.88 8.57
C LEU A 92 3.98 -11.54 9.31
N PHE A 93 3.15 -11.53 10.35
CA PHE A 93 2.92 -10.36 11.19
C PHE A 93 3.55 -10.57 12.58
N THR A 94 4.65 -9.88 12.91
CA THR A 94 5.15 -9.83 14.32
C THR A 94 4.47 -8.71 15.08
N TRP A 95 3.76 -9.07 16.13
CA TRP A 95 3.09 -8.08 16.98
C TRP A 95 3.57 -8.23 18.41
N VAL A 96 4.19 -7.17 18.91
CA VAL A 96 4.59 -7.02 20.32
C VAL A 96 3.37 -6.50 21.10
N ASN A 97 2.94 -7.20 22.15
CA ASN A 97 1.90 -6.78 23.11
C ASN A 97 0.46 -6.61 22.55
N TRP A 98 -0.24 -7.72 22.27
CA TRP A 98 -1.70 -7.66 22.19
C TRP A 98 -2.33 -7.65 23.59
N LYS A 99 -3.25 -6.72 23.85
CA LYS A 99 -4.36 -7.02 24.77
C LYS A 99 -5.16 -8.17 24.16
N ARG A 100 -5.51 -9.20 24.94
CA ARG A 100 -6.21 -10.43 24.50
C ARG A 100 -7.37 -10.18 23.53
N ASN A 101 -8.10 -9.09 23.73
CA ASN A 101 -9.27 -8.71 22.92
C ASN A 101 -8.92 -8.34 21.50
N SER A 102 -7.86 -7.56 21.32
CA SER A 102 -7.47 -7.13 19.99
C SER A 102 -7.11 -8.39 19.17
N ARG A 103 -6.43 -9.41 19.74
CA ARG A 103 -5.94 -10.58 18.97
C ARG A 103 -7.11 -11.32 18.33
N LYS A 104 -8.16 -11.48 19.13
CA LYS A 104 -9.42 -12.06 18.70
C LYS A 104 -10.00 -11.27 17.52
N MET A 105 -10.06 -9.94 17.61
CA MET A 105 -10.57 -9.10 16.51
C MET A 105 -9.84 -9.30 15.19
N PHE A 106 -8.53 -9.50 15.20
CA PHE A 106 -7.78 -9.72 13.95
C PHE A 106 -7.93 -11.13 13.39
N ILE A 107 -8.03 -12.14 14.25
CA ILE A 107 -8.38 -13.50 13.83
C ILE A 107 -9.78 -13.49 13.21
N ASP A 108 -10.75 -12.86 13.88
CA ASP A 108 -12.13 -12.72 13.40
C ASP A 108 -12.14 -12.00 12.03
N PHE A 109 -11.41 -10.90 11.89
CA PHE A 109 -11.26 -10.19 10.61
C PHE A 109 -10.60 -11.05 9.51
N CYS A 110 -9.57 -11.83 9.83
CA CYS A 110 -8.96 -12.74 8.86
C CYS A 110 -9.96 -13.81 8.42
N GLN A 111 -10.74 -14.38 9.34
CA GLN A 111 -11.78 -15.36 9.03
C GLN A 111 -12.90 -14.75 8.16
N GLU A 112 -13.37 -13.54 8.50
CA GLU A 112 -14.35 -12.78 7.71
C GLU A 112 -13.88 -12.48 6.29
N THR A 113 -12.57 -12.32 6.09
CA THR A 113 -11.96 -12.06 4.79
C THR A 113 -11.46 -13.32 4.07
N GLU A 114 -11.91 -14.49 4.54
CA GLU A 114 -11.60 -15.83 4.01
C GLU A 114 -10.10 -16.13 4.00
N ARG A 115 -9.41 -15.74 5.07
CA ARG A 115 -7.97 -15.96 5.25
C ARG A 115 -7.71 -16.98 6.34
N GLU A 116 -6.85 -17.94 6.03
CA GLU A 116 -6.35 -18.88 7.03
C GLU A 116 -5.35 -18.18 7.94
N VAL A 117 -5.49 -18.41 9.25
CA VAL A 117 -4.60 -17.87 10.28
C VAL A 117 -3.75 -18.98 10.87
N GLY A 118 -2.43 -18.78 10.82
CA GLY A 118 -1.44 -19.67 11.41
C GLY A 118 -0.74 -19.12 12.65
N THR A 119 0.26 -19.88 13.11
CA THR A 119 1.15 -19.55 14.23
C THR A 119 2.61 -19.85 13.89
N LEU A 120 3.57 -19.16 14.49
CA LEU A 120 4.98 -19.60 14.51
C LEU A 120 5.28 -20.33 15.83
N SER A 121 5.72 -21.57 15.74
CA SER A 121 6.21 -22.37 16.86
C SER A 121 7.64 -21.98 17.28
N LEU A 122 8.01 -22.34 18.52
CA LEU A 122 9.34 -22.06 19.08
C LEU A 122 10.49 -22.77 18.37
N ASP A 123 10.21 -23.87 17.67
CA ASP A 123 11.15 -24.58 16.82
C ASP A 123 11.39 -23.87 15.47
N GLY A 124 10.71 -22.74 15.23
CA GLY A 124 10.76 -22.00 13.98
C GLY A 124 9.84 -22.58 12.90
N SER A 125 8.85 -23.41 13.23
CA SER A 125 7.86 -23.91 12.28
C SER A 125 6.66 -22.97 12.15
N VAL A 126 6.30 -22.57 10.92
CA VAL A 126 5.09 -21.85 10.57
C VAL A 126 3.95 -22.86 10.39
N ASN A 127 2.97 -22.85 11.30
CA ASN A 127 1.83 -23.76 11.27
C ASN A 127 0.60 -23.04 10.72
N ILE A 128 0.06 -23.50 9.58
CA ILE A 128 -1.16 -22.98 8.96
C ILE A 128 -2.07 -24.17 8.63
N GLY A 129 -3.27 -24.18 9.21
CA GLY A 129 -4.16 -25.33 9.11
C GLY A 129 -3.49 -26.60 9.65
N THR A 130 -3.35 -27.60 8.80
CA THR A 130 -2.66 -28.88 9.11
C THR A 130 -1.20 -28.92 8.67
N THR A 131 -0.69 -27.84 8.07
CA THR A 131 0.66 -27.80 7.49
C THR A 131 1.63 -27.10 8.44
N ALA A 132 2.80 -27.71 8.64
CA ALA A 132 3.92 -27.10 9.36
C ALA A 132 5.09 -26.89 8.37
N ILE A 133 5.55 -25.65 8.25
CA ILE A 133 6.59 -25.25 7.28
C ILE A 133 7.77 -24.66 8.05
N PRO A 134 8.98 -25.22 7.96
CA PRO A 134 10.15 -24.64 8.61
C PRO A 134 10.41 -23.23 8.09
N LEU A 135 10.47 -22.22 8.96
CA LEU A 135 10.70 -20.82 8.56
C LEU A 135 12.00 -20.67 7.76
N ARG A 136 13.05 -21.43 8.13
CA ARG A 136 14.34 -21.47 7.41
C ARG A 136 14.23 -21.97 5.98
N SER A 137 13.17 -22.70 5.63
CA SER A 137 12.91 -23.14 4.25
C SER A 137 12.18 -22.10 3.42
N CYS A 138 11.64 -21.05 4.04
CA CYS A 138 10.97 -19.96 3.35
C CYS A 138 11.96 -18.89 2.92
N GLN A 139 11.76 -18.30 1.75
CA GLN A 139 12.37 -17.04 1.39
C GLN A 139 11.64 -15.92 2.13
N ILE A 140 12.39 -15.08 2.87
CA ILE A 140 11.85 -13.88 3.51
C ILE A 140 12.01 -12.73 2.53
N VAL A 141 10.91 -12.09 2.18
CA VAL A 141 10.88 -10.86 1.39
C VAL A 141 10.46 -9.72 2.31
N HIS A 142 11.32 -8.72 2.42
CA HIS A 142 11.04 -7.54 3.23
C HIS A 142 9.95 -6.69 2.59
N GLU A 143 9.15 -5.99 3.41
CA GLU A 143 8.07 -5.12 2.93
C GLU A 143 8.48 -4.19 1.80
N LYS A 144 9.58 -3.48 2.03
CA LYS A 144 10.20 -2.59 1.04
C LYS A 144 10.48 -3.26 -0.30
N GLN A 145 10.92 -4.52 -0.30
CA GLN A 145 11.31 -5.25 -1.52
C GLN A 145 10.12 -5.75 -2.36
N PHE A 146 8.95 -5.92 -1.75
CA PHE A 146 7.75 -6.29 -2.51
C PHE A 146 6.81 -5.11 -2.77
N ARG A 147 6.90 -4.02 -2.00
CA ARG A 147 6.21 -2.75 -2.33
C ARG A 147 6.77 -2.15 -3.62
N SER A 148 8.08 -2.23 -3.84
CA SER A 148 8.69 -1.84 -5.13
C SER A 148 8.28 -2.75 -6.31
N ALA A 149 7.94 -4.02 -6.03
CA ALA A 149 7.45 -4.97 -7.03
C ALA A 149 5.92 -4.95 -7.23
N GLN A 150 5.17 -4.20 -6.41
CA GLN A 150 3.77 -3.95 -6.69
C GLN A 150 3.69 -3.00 -7.88
N THR A 151 3.23 -3.54 -9.00
CA THR A 151 2.83 -2.80 -10.18
C THR A 151 2.10 -1.53 -9.74
N ILE A 152 2.63 -0.37 -10.09
CA ILE A 152 2.02 0.91 -9.78
C ILE A 152 0.73 1.03 -10.59
N VAL A 153 -0.36 0.42 -10.09
CA VAL A 153 -1.63 0.50 -10.79
C VAL A 153 -2.36 1.74 -10.30
N VAL A 154 -1.96 2.91 -10.79
CA VAL A 154 -2.86 4.06 -10.81
C VAL A 154 -3.98 3.69 -11.79
N LYS A 155 -5.05 3.10 -11.27
CA LYS A 155 -6.19 2.68 -12.08
C LYS A 155 -6.83 3.92 -12.69
N PRO A 156 -6.98 3.99 -14.02
CA PRO A 156 -7.64 5.11 -14.64
C PRO A 156 -9.09 5.22 -14.16
N LYS A 157 -9.52 6.44 -13.91
CA LYS A 157 -10.91 6.76 -13.59
C LYS A 157 -11.79 6.46 -14.79
N SER A 158 -13.01 6.00 -14.51
CA SER A 158 -13.97 5.70 -15.57
C SER A 158 -14.28 6.95 -16.41
N ALA A 159 -14.59 6.75 -17.70
CA ALA A 159 -15.00 7.82 -18.60
C ALA A 159 -16.18 8.63 -18.03
N ARG A 160 -17.15 7.96 -17.35
CA ARG A 160 -18.27 8.62 -16.68
C ARG A 160 -17.80 9.61 -15.61
N THR A 161 -16.84 9.22 -14.79
CA THR A 161 -16.27 10.07 -13.73
C THR A 161 -15.56 11.28 -14.33
N ILE A 162 -14.75 11.08 -15.37
CA ILE A 162 -14.03 12.17 -16.04
C ILE A 162 -14.99 13.16 -16.67
N LEU A 163 -15.98 12.68 -17.42
CA LEU A 163 -16.99 13.53 -18.05
C LEU A 163 -17.86 14.27 -17.02
N SER A 164 -18.19 13.64 -15.89
CA SER A 164 -18.90 14.31 -14.80
C SER A 164 -18.09 15.45 -14.21
N LYS A 165 -16.78 15.26 -14.01
CA LYS A 165 -15.88 16.31 -13.51
C LYS A 165 -15.72 17.44 -14.53
N ALA A 166 -15.54 17.12 -15.82
CA ALA A 166 -15.44 18.12 -16.88
C ALA A 166 -16.70 18.99 -16.95
N ALA A 167 -17.88 18.36 -16.91
CA ALA A 167 -19.15 19.07 -16.89
C ALA A 167 -19.35 19.93 -15.63
N GLN A 168 -18.80 19.51 -14.47
CA GLN A 168 -18.82 20.33 -13.26
C GLN A 168 -17.95 21.58 -13.41
N LEU A 169 -16.73 21.43 -13.89
CA LEU A 169 -15.80 22.54 -14.10
C LEU A 169 -16.35 23.58 -15.08
N LEU A 170 -16.96 23.12 -16.18
CA LEU A 170 -17.55 23.97 -17.21
C LEU A 170 -18.84 24.69 -16.79
N LYS A 171 -19.42 24.34 -15.64
CA LYS A 171 -20.56 25.08 -15.06
C LYS A 171 -20.10 26.25 -14.20
N CYS A 172 -18.85 26.26 -13.76
CA CYS A 172 -18.32 27.32 -12.92
C CYS A 172 -17.86 28.49 -13.79
N THR A 173 -18.25 29.71 -13.43
CA THR A 173 -17.88 30.93 -14.17
C THR A 173 -16.43 31.36 -13.91
N SER A 174 -15.86 30.97 -12.78
CA SER A 174 -14.45 31.17 -12.46
C SER A 174 -13.59 30.00 -12.93
N SER A 175 -12.32 30.28 -13.24
CA SER A 175 -11.31 29.24 -13.48
C SER A 175 -11.24 28.29 -12.29
N GLN A 176 -11.36 27.00 -12.55
CA GLN A 176 -11.26 25.96 -11.54
C GLN A 176 -10.23 24.92 -11.93
N PHE A 177 -9.69 24.26 -10.91
CA PHE A 177 -8.68 23.22 -11.04
C PHE A 177 -9.10 22.00 -10.21
N LYS A 178 -8.85 20.81 -10.75
CA LYS A 178 -9.04 19.54 -10.06
C LYS A 178 -7.95 18.56 -10.44
N GLU A 179 -7.36 17.94 -9.42
CA GLU A 179 -6.55 16.76 -9.59
C GLU A 179 -7.45 15.57 -9.95
N LEU A 180 -7.11 14.92 -11.05
CA LEU A 180 -7.69 13.66 -11.46
C LEU A 180 -6.92 12.55 -10.80
N ASP A 181 -5.62 12.43 -11.04
CA ASP A 181 -4.79 11.41 -10.40
C ASP A 181 -3.54 12.07 -9.82
N CYS A 182 -3.05 11.55 -8.70
CA CYS A 182 -1.83 12.00 -8.04
C CYS A 182 -1.10 10.78 -7.47
N ARG A 183 0.21 10.68 -7.70
CA ARG A 183 1.10 9.72 -7.04
C ARG A 183 2.28 10.48 -6.44
N GLU A 184 2.19 10.71 -5.14
CA GLU A 184 3.30 11.16 -4.30
C GLU A 184 4.28 10.02 -4.09
N LEU A 185 5.58 10.30 -4.15
CA LEU A 185 6.64 9.32 -3.86
C LEU A 185 6.82 9.23 -2.35
N GLN A 186 7.11 8.02 -1.84
CA GLN A 186 7.12 7.78 -0.39
C GLN A 186 8.42 8.18 0.29
N ASP A 187 9.54 8.08 -0.43
CA ASP A 187 10.88 8.36 0.07
C ASP A 187 11.85 8.67 -1.09
N ASP A 188 13.06 9.08 -0.71
CA ASP A 188 14.15 9.39 -1.65
C ASP A 188 14.56 8.15 -2.48
N GLU A 189 14.37 6.94 -1.93
CA GLU A 189 14.66 5.69 -2.67
C GLU A 189 13.71 5.56 -3.86
N GLU A 190 12.40 5.78 -3.70
CA GLU A 190 11.44 5.83 -4.81
C GLU A 190 11.75 6.98 -5.80
N ALA A 191 12.12 8.16 -5.29
CA ALA A 191 12.41 9.32 -6.14
C ALA A 191 13.60 9.09 -7.09
N HIS A 192 14.58 8.31 -6.65
CA HIS A 192 15.77 7.99 -7.43
C HIS A 192 15.72 6.64 -8.15
N ASP A 193 14.60 5.91 -8.10
CA ASP A 193 14.38 4.70 -8.91
C ASP A 193 13.97 5.08 -10.35
N ASP A 194 14.95 5.07 -11.26
CA ASP A 194 14.73 5.41 -12.67
C ASP A 194 13.66 4.52 -13.35
N GLN A 195 13.61 3.23 -12.99
CA GLN A 195 12.63 2.30 -13.55
C GLN A 195 11.21 2.63 -13.07
N LEU A 196 11.08 3.03 -11.80
CA LEU A 196 9.82 3.51 -11.24
C LEU A 196 9.35 4.77 -11.95
N GLN A 197 10.24 5.75 -12.13
CA GLN A 197 9.93 7.02 -12.80
C GLN A 197 9.45 6.81 -14.24
N ASP A 198 10.12 5.95 -15.01
CA ASP A 198 9.70 5.61 -16.37
C ASP A 198 8.33 4.91 -16.39
N THR A 199 8.10 3.99 -15.45
CA THR A 199 6.80 3.29 -15.33
C THR A 199 5.67 4.26 -14.97
N LEU A 200 5.92 5.20 -14.06
CA LEU A 200 4.96 6.26 -13.68
C LEU A 200 4.64 7.14 -14.88
N LYS A 201 5.65 7.56 -15.63
CA LYS A 201 5.50 8.34 -16.85
C LYS A 201 4.58 7.65 -17.85
N GLU A 202 4.87 6.40 -18.19
CA GLU A 202 4.05 5.64 -19.15
C GLU A 202 2.62 5.48 -18.65
N THR A 203 2.44 5.18 -17.36
CA THR A 203 1.12 5.00 -16.74
C THR A 203 0.28 6.27 -16.79
N PHE A 204 0.86 7.40 -16.38
CA PHE A 204 0.16 8.69 -16.37
C PHE A 204 -0.15 9.19 -17.78
N LEU A 205 0.76 9.01 -18.74
CA LEU A 205 0.51 9.34 -20.14
C LEU A 205 -0.61 8.50 -20.73
N LYS A 206 -0.63 7.18 -20.47
CA LYS A 206 -1.68 6.27 -20.92
C LYS A 206 -3.04 6.60 -20.30
N ASN A 207 -3.08 6.91 -19.01
CA ASN A 207 -4.32 7.32 -18.35
C ASN A 207 -4.83 8.65 -18.91
N CYS A 208 -3.93 9.61 -19.15
CA CYS A 208 -4.28 10.88 -19.78
C CYS A 208 -4.85 10.70 -21.19
N GLU A 209 -4.28 9.81 -22.01
CA GLU A 209 -4.83 9.46 -23.34
C GLU A 209 -6.24 8.87 -23.24
N GLN A 210 -6.51 8.01 -22.26
CA GLN A 210 -7.87 7.49 -22.05
C GLN A 210 -8.87 8.59 -21.66
N TYR A 211 -8.43 9.54 -20.83
CA TYR A 211 -9.26 10.67 -20.43
C TYR A 211 -9.50 11.63 -21.60
N GLU A 212 -8.46 11.90 -22.40
CA GLU A 212 -8.54 12.68 -23.64
C GLU A 212 -9.56 12.06 -24.60
N GLN A 213 -9.49 10.75 -24.87
CA GLN A 213 -10.46 10.07 -25.73
C GLN A 213 -11.90 10.21 -25.21
N ALA A 214 -12.10 10.08 -23.89
CA ALA A 214 -13.42 10.22 -23.28
C ALA A 214 -13.97 11.66 -23.43
N ILE A 215 -13.14 12.67 -23.15
CA ILE A 215 -13.50 14.09 -23.28
C ILE A 215 -13.75 14.44 -24.74
N THR A 216 -12.87 14.00 -25.65
CA THR A 216 -12.96 14.24 -27.09
C THR A 216 -14.25 13.66 -27.66
N LYS A 217 -14.66 12.47 -27.22
CA LYS A 217 -15.95 11.88 -27.62
C LYS A 217 -17.16 12.74 -27.22
N LYS A 218 -17.07 13.53 -26.14
CA LYS A 218 -18.18 14.35 -25.63
C LYS A 218 -18.14 15.80 -26.11
N TYR A 219 -16.97 16.40 -26.21
CA TYR A 219 -16.77 17.83 -26.46
C TYR A 219 -16.14 18.15 -27.82
N GLY A 220 -15.82 17.13 -28.63
CA GLY A 220 -15.14 17.29 -29.91
C GLY A 220 -13.62 17.25 -29.78
N ALA A 221 -12.90 17.43 -30.88
CA ALA A 221 -11.44 17.39 -30.87
C ALA A 221 -10.84 18.55 -30.04
N PRO A 222 -9.68 18.35 -29.37
CA PRO A 222 -9.00 19.42 -28.67
C PRO A 222 -8.54 20.49 -29.67
N THR A 223 -8.74 21.75 -29.30
CA THR A 223 -8.25 22.93 -30.04
C THR A 223 -6.76 23.18 -29.83
N GLY A 224 -6.17 22.63 -28.76
CA GLY A 224 -4.74 22.71 -28.48
C GLY A 224 -4.21 21.39 -27.91
N ARG A 225 -2.99 21.02 -28.29
CA ARG A 225 -2.26 19.88 -27.73
C ARG A 225 -0.77 20.15 -27.76
N GLY A 226 -0.04 19.63 -26.79
CA GLY A 226 1.42 19.79 -26.75
C GLY A 226 2.07 18.91 -25.68
N SER A 227 3.40 18.97 -25.65
CA SER A 227 4.25 18.13 -24.79
C SER A 227 5.20 18.93 -23.91
N LYS A 228 4.84 20.20 -23.65
CA LYS A 228 5.61 21.18 -22.88
C LYS A 228 4.64 22.16 -22.22
N GLU A 229 5.19 23.06 -21.40
CA GLU A 229 4.46 24.17 -20.80
C GLU A 229 3.58 24.92 -21.79
N HIS A 230 2.40 25.33 -21.29
CA HIS A 230 1.48 26.18 -22.02
C HIS A 230 1.07 27.37 -21.15
N PRO A 231 1.16 28.62 -21.65
CA PRO A 231 0.93 29.82 -20.84
C PRO A 231 -0.45 29.89 -20.15
N GLU A 232 -1.45 29.21 -20.73
CA GLU A 232 -2.81 29.18 -20.19
C GLU A 232 -3.03 28.08 -19.14
N ILE A 233 -2.09 27.15 -18.93
CA ILE A 233 -2.25 26.07 -17.95
C ILE A 233 -1.55 26.49 -16.65
N PRO A 234 -2.29 26.67 -15.54
CA PRO A 234 -1.72 27.17 -14.28
C PRO A 234 -1.06 26.04 -13.46
N VAL A 235 -0.25 25.21 -14.11
CA VAL A 235 0.45 24.07 -13.52
C VAL A 235 1.86 24.04 -14.09
N ASN A 236 2.87 23.85 -13.25
CA ASN A 236 4.26 23.70 -13.68
C ASN A 236 4.59 22.23 -14.00
N GLY A 237 5.71 22.01 -14.69
CA GLY A 237 6.20 20.68 -15.04
C GLY A 237 5.31 19.98 -16.07
N VAL A 238 4.62 20.72 -16.95
CA VAL A 238 3.70 20.12 -17.93
C VAL A 238 4.48 19.33 -18.97
N ILE A 239 4.24 18.02 -19.00
CA ILE A 239 4.83 17.09 -19.97
C ILE A 239 3.89 16.73 -21.11
N ARG A 240 2.58 16.89 -20.91
CA ARG A 240 1.55 16.69 -21.93
C ARG A 240 0.29 17.45 -21.58
N TYR A 241 -0.34 18.09 -22.56
CA TYR A 241 -1.62 18.73 -22.36
C TYR A 241 -2.55 18.64 -23.57
N PHE A 242 -3.84 18.82 -23.28
CA PHE A 242 -4.92 18.97 -24.24
C PHE A 242 -5.84 20.10 -23.79
N ILE A 243 -6.33 20.91 -24.73
CA ILE A 243 -7.23 22.03 -24.49
C ILE A 243 -8.42 21.92 -25.43
N TRP A 244 -9.64 21.98 -24.91
CA TRP A 244 -10.88 22.04 -25.66
C TRP A 244 -11.54 23.40 -25.48
N SER A 245 -11.93 24.03 -26.58
CA SER A 245 -12.76 25.23 -26.55
C SER A 245 -14.23 24.84 -26.43
N THR A 246 -14.85 25.12 -25.30
CA THR A 246 -16.25 24.78 -25.00
C THR A 246 -17.05 26.06 -24.77
N GLY A 247 -17.43 26.72 -25.87
CA GLY A 247 -18.15 28.00 -25.81
C GLY A 247 -17.24 29.14 -25.34
N LYS A 248 -17.56 29.74 -24.18
CA LYS A 248 -16.83 30.90 -23.62
C LYS A 248 -15.66 30.51 -22.70
N GLN A 249 -15.40 29.22 -22.53
CA GLN A 249 -14.34 28.71 -21.65
C GLN A 249 -13.53 27.65 -22.38
N LYS A 250 -12.29 27.47 -21.95
CA LYS A 250 -11.44 26.37 -22.37
C LYS A 250 -11.31 25.38 -21.22
N LEU A 251 -11.54 24.11 -21.52
CA LEU A 251 -11.21 23.00 -20.62
C LEU A 251 -9.79 22.53 -20.96
N TYR A 252 -8.92 22.36 -19.97
CA TYR A 252 -7.63 21.70 -20.17
C TYR A 252 -7.53 20.40 -19.39
N LEU A 253 -6.74 19.48 -19.91
CA LEU A 253 -6.27 18.26 -19.26
C LEU A 253 -4.74 18.25 -19.38
N ALA A 254 -4.02 18.08 -18.28
CA ALA A 254 -2.56 18.10 -18.29
C ALA A 254 -1.98 16.97 -17.44
N VAL A 255 -0.86 16.41 -17.90
CA VAL A 255 0.04 15.61 -17.06
C VAL A 255 1.22 16.50 -16.69
N SER A 256 1.54 16.54 -15.41
CA SER A 256 2.64 17.34 -14.86
C SER A 256 3.53 16.51 -13.93
N HIS A 257 4.82 16.78 -14.02
CA HIS A 257 5.88 16.30 -13.14
C HIS A 257 7.07 17.26 -13.24
N GLU A 258 7.43 17.92 -12.15
CA GLU A 258 8.40 19.02 -12.14
C GLU A 258 9.82 18.56 -11.77
N ASP A 259 9.94 17.65 -10.80
CA ASP A 259 11.22 17.11 -10.34
C ASP A 259 11.05 15.68 -9.83
N ARG A 260 12.15 14.93 -9.74
CA ARG A 260 12.20 13.51 -9.33
C ARG A 260 11.53 13.24 -7.99
N GLU A 261 11.61 14.16 -7.05
CA GLU A 261 11.02 14.04 -5.71
C GLU A 261 9.55 14.50 -5.66
N LEU A 262 9.07 15.16 -6.72
CA LEU A 262 7.73 15.72 -6.79
C LEU A 262 6.72 14.73 -7.37
N PRO A 263 5.44 14.83 -6.97
CA PRO A 263 4.41 13.90 -7.41
C PRO A 263 4.18 13.91 -8.92
N TRP A 264 3.72 12.77 -9.43
CA TRP A 264 3.11 12.67 -10.75
C TRP A 264 1.63 13.05 -10.65
N ILE A 265 1.17 13.98 -11.50
CA ILE A 265 -0.19 14.50 -11.43
C ILE A 265 -0.84 14.49 -12.82
N ILE A 266 -2.10 14.03 -12.89
CA ILE A 266 -3.03 14.37 -13.98
C ILE A 266 -4.02 15.38 -13.43
N SER A 267 -4.07 16.56 -14.03
CA SER A 267 -4.98 17.63 -13.63
C SER A 267 -5.94 18.00 -14.76
N MET A 268 -7.11 18.51 -14.37
CA MET A 268 -8.10 19.04 -15.28
C MET A 268 -8.65 20.34 -14.71
N GLY A 269 -8.82 21.34 -15.57
CA GLY A 269 -9.29 22.64 -15.14
C GLY A 269 -9.91 23.44 -16.28
N THR A 270 -10.37 24.63 -15.93
CA THR A 270 -10.90 25.60 -16.88
C THR A 270 -10.09 26.87 -16.85
N VAL A 271 -9.95 27.48 -18.02
CA VAL A 271 -9.43 28.83 -18.19
C VAL A 271 -10.37 29.64 -19.08
N THR A 272 -10.50 30.92 -18.76
CA THR A 272 -11.34 31.89 -19.46
C THR A 272 -10.57 32.61 -20.55
#